data_AF-A0A3A0FY22-F1
#
_entry.id   AF-A0A3A0FY22-F1
#
_cell.length_a   1.000
_cell.length_b   1.000
_cell.length_c   1.000
_cell.angle_alpha   90.00
_cell.angle_beta   90.00
_cell.angle_gamma   90.00
#
_symmetry.space_group_name_H-M   'P 1'
#
loop_
_entity.id
_entity.type
_entity.pdbx_description
1 polymer ?
#
loop_
_entity_poly.entity_id
_entity_poly.type
_entity_poly.pdbx_seq_one_letter_code
_entity_poly.pdbx_strand_id
1 'polypeptide(L)'
;MGELRKHYAGKEVLYALPLALAAILLPVSSLAEFVCRASVSVKVKKDEQDAAHDVFYKSYDGKGADEAAAKQALALEISSAKLEAMTVCRRNYENLSGCVSTKFSTMAATLSSLTFTARKSLEEAITKDCTKQQGTCVESVASEPVCEAPKVEEEAKDEGGKKEAGKKGEGDKKKK
;
A
#
# COMPACT_ATOMS: atom_id res chain seq x y z
N MET A 1 2.62 13.65 48.46
CA MET A 1 2.04 12.54 49.26
C MET A 1 1.29 11.63 48.32
N GLY A 2 1.55 10.32 48.35
CA GLY A 2 0.78 9.33 47.59
C GLY A 2 1.62 8.43 46.68
N GLU A 3 2.61 7.75 47.25
CA GLU A 3 3.26 6.58 46.65
C GLU A 3 2.25 5.44 46.47
N LEU A 4 2.35 4.69 45.37
CA LEU A 4 1.87 3.30 45.27
C LEU A 4 2.58 2.60 44.11
N ARG A 5 3.87 2.28 44.32
CA ARG A 5 4.60 1.28 43.52
C ARG A 5 4.19 -0.11 44.00
N LYS A 6 3.38 -0.83 43.22
CA LYS A 6 3.13 -2.25 43.46
C LYS A 6 4.14 -3.07 42.68
N HIS A 7 5.06 -3.67 43.43
CA HIS A 7 5.94 -4.75 43.02
C HIS A 7 5.11 -5.97 42.61
N TYR A 8 5.30 -6.45 41.39
CA TYR A 8 4.93 -7.82 41.01
C TYR A 8 6.22 -8.65 40.93
N ALA A 9 6.46 -9.43 41.98
CA ALA A 9 7.42 -10.53 41.99
C ALA A 9 6.68 -11.77 41.49
N GLY A 10 6.93 -12.16 40.24
CA GLY A 10 6.36 -13.35 39.61
C GLY A 10 7.44 -14.37 39.30
N LYS A 11 7.41 -15.49 40.02
CA LYS A 11 8.31 -16.66 39.97
C LYS A 11 8.71 -17.08 38.55
N GLU A 12 10.01 -17.24 38.35
CA GLU A 12 10.59 -18.01 37.25
C GLU A 12 10.34 -19.50 37.49
N VAL A 13 9.59 -20.14 36.59
CA VAL A 13 9.49 -21.59 36.52
C VAL A 13 10.35 -22.05 35.35
N LEU A 14 11.57 -22.47 35.67
CA LEU A 14 12.51 -23.11 34.76
C LEU A 14 12.00 -24.52 34.42
N TYR A 15 11.23 -24.64 33.33
CA TYR A 15 11.01 -25.92 32.66
C TYR A 15 12.16 -26.18 31.68
N ALA A 16 13.08 -27.04 32.08
CA ALA A 16 14.06 -27.64 31.18
C ALA A 16 13.35 -28.66 30.27
N LEU A 17 12.99 -28.25 29.05
CA LEU A 17 12.60 -29.19 28.00
C LEU A 17 13.84 -29.73 27.28
N PRO A 18 13.96 -31.05 27.06
CA PRO A 18 15.07 -31.62 26.32
C PRO A 18 14.96 -31.25 24.84
N LEU A 19 16.06 -30.66 24.34
CA LEU A 19 16.37 -30.44 22.93
C LEU A 19 16.43 -31.78 22.18
N ALA A 20 15.28 -32.31 21.79
CA ALA A 20 15.19 -33.26 20.69
C ALA A 20 14.97 -32.46 19.40
N LEU A 21 16.08 -31.98 18.84
CA LEU A 21 16.15 -31.25 17.57
C LEU A 21 15.90 -32.24 16.41
N ALA A 22 14.67 -32.72 16.26
CA ALA A 22 14.24 -33.36 15.03
C ALA A 22 14.04 -32.25 13.98
N ALA A 23 15.10 -31.95 13.24
CA ALA A 23 15.05 -31.09 12.06
C ALA A 23 14.23 -31.80 10.97
N ILE A 24 12.91 -31.74 11.09
CA ILE A 24 11.99 -32.12 10.03
C ILE A 24 12.09 -31.01 8.99
N LEU A 25 12.89 -31.26 7.95
CA LEU A 25 12.90 -30.52 6.70
C LEU A 25 11.53 -30.74 6.02
N LEU A 26 10.49 -30.04 6.49
CA LEU A 26 9.27 -29.91 5.73
C LEU A 26 9.61 -29.14 4.46
N PRO A 27 9.32 -29.69 3.25
CA PRO A 27 9.43 -28.90 2.04
C PRO A 27 8.54 -27.68 2.25
N VAL A 28 9.15 -26.49 2.19
CA VAL A 28 8.42 -25.23 2.10
C VAL A 28 7.81 -25.26 0.71
N SER A 29 6.68 -25.97 0.57
CA SER A 29 5.84 -25.87 -0.60
C SER A 29 5.43 -24.41 -0.67
N SER A 30 6.09 -23.67 -1.54
CA SER A 30 5.64 -22.38 -2.01
C SER A 30 4.29 -22.63 -2.66
N LEU A 31 3.23 -22.61 -1.85
CA LEU A 31 1.88 -22.59 -2.35
C LEU A 31 1.76 -21.25 -3.03
N ALA A 32 1.71 -21.30 -4.36
CA ALA A 32 1.63 -20.10 -5.15
C ALA A 32 0.36 -19.34 -4.72
N GLU A 33 0.55 -18.15 -4.15
CA GLU A 33 -0.52 -17.37 -3.51
C GLU A 33 -1.31 -16.59 -4.58
N PHE A 34 -2.64 -16.57 -4.45
CA PHE A 34 -3.47 -15.62 -5.17
C PHE A 34 -3.27 -14.23 -4.57
N VAL A 35 -3.15 -13.22 -5.43
CA VAL A 35 -3.03 -11.82 -5.00
C VAL A 35 -4.15 -11.01 -5.64
N CYS A 36 -4.99 -10.41 -4.81
CA CYS A 36 -6.02 -9.47 -5.23
C CYS A 36 -5.61 -8.05 -4.85
N ARG A 37 -5.79 -7.10 -5.77
CA ARG A 37 -5.48 -5.69 -5.56
C ARG A 37 -6.70 -4.81 -5.70
N ALA A 38 -6.79 -3.78 -4.86
CA ALA A 38 -7.75 -2.70 -5.04
C ALA A 38 -7.20 -1.39 -4.47
N SER A 39 -7.67 -0.27 -5.00
CA SER A 39 -7.32 1.06 -4.52
C SER A 39 -8.48 1.69 -3.75
N VAL A 40 -8.13 2.55 -2.80
CA VAL A 40 -9.08 3.41 -2.09
C VAL A 40 -8.86 4.84 -2.56
N SER A 41 -9.95 5.51 -2.93
CA SER A 41 -10.00 6.95 -3.22
C SER A 41 -10.98 7.64 -2.27
N VAL A 42 -10.88 8.95 -2.16
CA VAL A 42 -11.83 9.80 -1.43
C VAL A 42 -12.37 10.86 -2.36
N LYS A 43 -13.68 11.08 -2.34
CA LYS A 43 -14.34 12.14 -3.08
C LYS A 43 -14.26 13.44 -2.29
N VAL A 44 -13.66 14.46 -2.90
CA VAL A 44 -13.53 15.80 -2.33
C VAL A 44 -14.34 16.78 -3.15
N LYS A 45 -15.13 17.60 -2.47
CA LYS A 45 -15.96 18.65 -3.07
C LYS A 45 -15.51 20.00 -2.54
N LYS A 46 -15.17 20.94 -3.41
CA LYS A 46 -14.63 22.24 -3.00
C LYS A 46 -15.73 23.19 -2.54
N ASP A 47 -16.68 23.51 -3.41
CA ASP A 47 -17.86 24.30 -3.09
C ASP A 47 -19.16 23.50 -3.28
N GLU A 48 -20.27 23.96 -2.71
CA GLU A 48 -21.57 23.28 -2.75
C GLU A 48 -22.11 23.05 -4.18
N GLN A 49 -21.58 23.79 -5.16
CA GLN A 49 -21.95 23.70 -6.57
C GLN A 49 -20.97 22.87 -7.42
N ASP A 50 -19.81 22.49 -6.87
CA ASP A 50 -18.80 21.76 -7.61
C ASP A 50 -19.06 20.26 -7.66
N ALA A 51 -18.69 19.64 -8.78
CA ALA A 51 -18.62 18.18 -8.87
C ALA A 51 -17.53 17.66 -7.92
N ALA A 52 -17.85 16.61 -7.18
CA ALA A 52 -16.84 15.93 -6.37
C ALA A 52 -15.80 15.28 -7.29
N HIS A 53 -14.51 15.43 -6.96
CA HIS A 53 -13.43 14.79 -7.67
C HIS A 53 -12.81 13.69 -6.80
N ASP A 54 -12.36 12.61 -7.44
CA ASP A 54 -11.70 11.50 -6.76
C ASP A 54 -10.22 11.81 -6.49
N VAL A 55 -9.82 11.66 -5.23
CA VAL A 55 -8.43 11.76 -4.78
C VAL A 55 -7.96 10.36 -4.39
N PHE A 56 -6.91 9.88 -5.04
CA PHE A 56 -6.30 8.59 -4.70
C PHE A 56 -5.69 8.64 -3.28
N TYR A 57 -5.99 7.63 -2.47
CA TYR A 57 -5.40 7.46 -1.15
C TYR A 57 -4.26 6.43 -1.18
N LYS A 58 -4.59 5.15 -1.37
CA LYS A 58 -3.63 4.05 -1.29
C LYS A 58 -4.16 2.79 -1.98
N SER A 59 -3.26 1.94 -2.46
CA SER A 59 -3.55 0.59 -2.96
C SER A 59 -3.28 -0.47 -1.89
N TYR A 60 -4.11 -1.51 -1.89
CA TYR A 60 -4.06 -2.63 -0.96
C TYR A 60 -4.03 -3.94 -1.73
N ASP A 61 -3.27 -4.88 -1.20
CA ASP A 61 -3.10 -6.22 -1.74
C ASP A 61 -3.55 -7.23 -0.67
N GLY A 62 -4.50 -8.10 -1.02
CA GLY A 62 -4.90 -9.24 -0.20
C GLY A 62 -4.35 -10.52 -0.81
N LYS A 63 -3.76 -11.37 0.03
CA LYS A 63 -3.18 -12.65 -0.38
C LYS A 63 -3.93 -13.81 0.24
N GLY A 64 -4.02 -14.92 -0.48
CA GLY A 64 -4.69 -16.13 0.01
C GLY A 64 -4.33 -17.38 -0.79
N ALA A 65 -4.65 -18.54 -0.22
CA ALA A 65 -4.46 -19.84 -0.87
C ALA A 65 -5.37 -20.02 -2.11
N ASP A 66 -6.50 -19.31 -2.13
CA ASP A 66 -7.44 -19.25 -3.24
C ASP A 66 -7.96 -17.82 -3.41
N GLU A 67 -8.66 -17.57 -4.52
CA GLU A 67 -9.20 -16.23 -4.84
C GLU A 67 -10.20 -15.73 -3.80
N ALA A 68 -11.01 -16.61 -3.20
CA ALA A 68 -12.00 -16.22 -2.19
C ALA A 68 -11.31 -15.78 -0.90
N ALA A 69 -10.28 -16.52 -0.46
CA ALA A 69 -9.45 -16.17 0.69
C ALA A 69 -8.71 -14.83 0.46
N ALA A 70 -8.13 -14.63 -0.73
CA ALA A 70 -7.45 -13.39 -1.09
C ALA A 70 -8.40 -12.19 -1.10
N LYS A 71 -9.61 -12.35 -1.67
CA LYS A 71 -10.67 -11.33 -1.65
C LYS A 71 -11.16 -11.03 -0.23
N GLN A 72 -11.30 -12.04 0.62
CA GLN A 72 -11.72 -11.86 2.01
C GLN A 72 -10.68 -11.08 2.81
N ALA A 73 -9.39 -11.42 2.66
CA ALA A 73 -8.29 -10.69 3.27
C ALA A 73 -8.27 -9.22 2.80
N LEU A 74 -8.40 -9.01 1.50
CA LEU A 74 -8.47 -7.67 0.90
C LEU A 74 -9.67 -6.86 1.43
N ALA A 75 -10.85 -7.48 1.58
CA ALA A 75 -12.05 -6.80 2.06
C ALA A 75 -11.90 -6.28 3.50
N LEU A 76 -11.23 -7.04 4.38
CA LEU A 76 -10.92 -6.61 5.74
C LEU A 76 -10.01 -5.38 5.74
N GLU A 77 -8.90 -5.43 5.00
CA GLU A 77 -7.96 -4.32 4.82
C GLU A 77 -8.66 -3.05 4.29
N ILE A 78 -9.46 -3.20 3.24
CA ILE A 78 -10.21 -2.09 2.62
C ILE A 78 -11.18 -1.43 3.60
N SER A 79 -11.84 -2.21 4.44
CA SER A 79 -12.82 -1.66 5.40
C SER A 79 -12.16 -0.71 6.40
N SER A 80 -10.99 -1.08 6.95
CA SER A 80 -10.17 -0.19 7.78
C SER A 80 -9.59 0.97 6.99
N ALA A 81 -9.13 0.71 5.77
CA ALA A 81 -8.52 1.71 4.90
C ALA A 81 -9.49 2.83 4.54
N LYS A 82 -10.78 2.54 4.33
CA LYS A 82 -11.81 3.55 4.05
C LYS A 82 -11.96 4.54 5.20
N LEU A 83 -11.98 4.06 6.45
CA LEU A 83 -12.09 4.91 7.64
C LEU A 83 -10.84 5.78 7.82
N GLU A 84 -9.66 5.19 7.60
CA GLU A 84 -8.40 5.93 7.64
C GLU A 84 -8.34 6.99 6.54
N ALA A 85 -8.73 6.63 5.30
CA ALA A 85 -8.77 7.53 4.16
C ALA A 85 -9.66 8.76 4.43
N MET A 86 -10.83 8.56 5.03
CA MET A 86 -11.70 9.68 5.44
C MET A 86 -11.04 10.55 6.51
N THR A 87 -10.37 9.95 7.50
CA THR A 87 -9.67 10.70 8.55
C THR A 87 -8.53 11.55 7.97
N VAL A 88 -7.73 10.97 7.09
CA VAL A 88 -6.66 11.66 6.37
C VAL A 88 -7.22 12.74 5.45
N CYS A 89 -8.33 12.47 4.76
CA CYS A 89 -9.00 13.47 3.93
C CYS A 89 -9.42 14.68 4.76
N ARG A 90 -10.14 14.49 5.86
CA ARG A 90 -10.59 15.62 6.71
C ARG A 90 -9.42 16.43 7.24
N ARG A 91 -8.33 15.75 7.63
CA ARG A 91 -7.11 16.43 8.07
C ARG A 91 -6.48 17.30 6.97
N ASN A 92 -6.48 16.83 5.73
CA ASN A 92 -5.77 17.48 4.63
C ASN A 92 -6.63 18.49 3.84
N TYR A 93 -7.95 18.30 3.79
CA TYR A 93 -8.86 19.09 2.95
C TYR A 93 -9.84 19.96 3.75
N GLU A 94 -10.34 19.49 4.90
CA GLU A 94 -11.28 20.26 5.74
C GLU A 94 -10.55 21.11 6.80
N ASN A 95 -9.39 20.64 7.28
CA ASN A 95 -8.61 21.33 8.30
C ASN A 95 -7.35 21.98 7.71
N LEU A 96 -7.37 23.31 7.54
CA LEU A 96 -6.23 24.07 7.02
C LEU A 96 -4.94 23.83 7.84
N SER A 97 -5.05 23.85 9.17
CA SER A 97 -3.90 23.61 10.06
C SER A 97 -3.38 22.17 9.96
N GLY A 98 -4.27 21.20 9.71
CA GLY A 98 -3.93 19.81 9.46
C GLY A 98 -3.16 19.62 8.15
N CYS A 99 -3.59 20.28 7.08
CA CYS A 99 -2.88 20.29 5.80
C CYS A 99 -1.48 20.90 5.95
N VAL A 100 -1.41 22.10 6.54
CA VAL A 100 -0.15 22.84 6.71
C VAL A 100 0.83 22.01 7.55
N SER A 101 0.42 21.55 8.74
CA SER A 101 1.29 20.74 9.62
C SER A 101 1.77 19.45 8.95
N THR A 102 0.91 18.77 8.17
CA THR A 102 1.30 17.57 7.42
C THR A 102 2.37 17.90 6.37
N LYS A 103 2.17 18.96 5.57
CA LYS A 103 3.14 19.39 4.55
C LYS A 103 4.48 19.80 5.18
N PHE A 104 4.44 20.58 6.27
CA PHE A 104 5.64 20.95 7.02
C PHE A 104 6.37 19.74 7.59
N SER A 105 5.66 18.76 8.14
CA SER A 105 6.25 17.50 8.63
C SER A 105 6.94 16.73 7.51
N THR A 106 6.28 16.58 6.35
CA THR A 106 6.86 15.88 5.19
C THR A 106 8.07 16.59 4.59
N MET A 107 8.18 17.92 4.77
CA MET A 107 9.26 18.75 4.23
C MET A 107 10.24 19.22 5.30
N ALA A 108 10.17 18.69 6.53
CA ALA A 108 10.94 19.20 7.66
C ALA A 108 12.46 19.17 7.40
N ALA A 109 12.94 18.07 6.80
CA ALA A 109 14.34 17.92 6.40
C ALA A 109 14.74 19.01 5.38
N THR A 110 13.94 19.21 4.34
CA THR A 110 14.19 20.23 3.31
C THR A 110 14.19 21.64 3.91
N LEU A 111 13.17 21.97 4.71
CA LEU A 111 13.04 23.29 5.36
C LEU A 111 14.24 23.63 6.24
N SER A 112 14.84 22.64 6.91
CA SER A 112 16.02 22.83 7.74
C SER A 112 17.26 23.24 6.95
N SER A 113 17.36 22.84 5.68
CA SER A 113 18.51 23.10 4.80
C SER A 113 18.43 24.42 4.02
N LEU A 114 17.27 25.08 4.01
CA LEU A 114 17.03 26.30 3.25
C LEU A 114 17.45 27.57 3.98
N THR A 115 17.84 28.60 3.22
CA THR A 115 18.03 29.97 3.75
C THR A 115 16.70 30.55 4.23
N PHE A 116 16.75 31.57 5.10
CA PHE A 116 15.55 32.21 5.65
C PHE A 116 14.54 32.64 4.57
N THR A 117 15.02 33.28 3.50
CA THR A 117 14.16 33.74 2.40
C THR A 117 13.52 32.57 1.64
N ALA A 118 14.29 31.52 1.35
CA ALA A 118 13.76 30.33 0.66
C ALA A 118 12.75 29.59 1.53
N ARG A 119 13.04 29.45 2.84
CA ARG A 119 12.11 28.89 3.82
C ARG A 119 10.79 29.67 3.81
N LYS A 120 10.83 30.98 3.98
CA LYS A 120 9.62 31.83 3.97
C LYS A 120 8.80 31.66 2.69
N SER A 121 9.44 31.62 1.51
CA SER A 121 8.70 31.40 0.26
C SER A 121 8.02 30.03 0.20
N LEU A 122 8.66 29.00 0.77
CA LEU A 122 8.11 27.65 0.81
C LEU A 122 6.93 27.57 1.79
N GLU A 123 7.01 28.25 2.94
CA GLU A 123 5.93 28.34 3.92
C GLU A 123 4.69 29.05 3.35
N GLU A 124 4.90 30.15 2.61
CA GLU A 124 3.84 30.87 1.90
C GLU A 124 3.22 30.00 0.78
N ALA A 125 4.06 29.26 0.05
CA ALA A 125 3.60 28.33 -0.98
C ALA A 125 2.78 27.18 -0.39
N ILE A 126 3.21 26.59 0.73
CA ILE A 126 2.46 25.53 1.44
C ILE A 126 1.10 26.06 1.90
N THR A 127 1.07 27.24 2.52
CA THR A 127 -0.18 27.85 2.99
C THR A 127 -1.13 28.07 1.82
N LYS A 128 -0.63 28.63 0.70
CA LYS A 128 -1.42 28.86 -0.51
C LYS A 128 -1.91 27.56 -1.16
N ASP A 129 -1.10 26.50 -1.17
CA ASP A 129 -1.48 25.17 -1.66
C ASP A 129 -2.62 24.59 -0.82
N CYS A 130 -2.48 24.60 0.50
CA CYS A 130 -3.49 24.10 1.43
C CYS A 130 -4.80 24.90 1.34
N THR A 131 -4.75 26.24 1.23
CA THR A 131 -5.96 27.05 1.02
C THR A 131 -6.66 26.72 -0.30
N LYS A 132 -5.89 26.48 -1.37
CA LYS A 132 -6.47 26.13 -2.68
C LYS A 132 -7.12 24.75 -2.69
N GLN A 133 -6.57 23.83 -1.93
CA GLN A 133 -7.03 22.45 -1.78
C GLN A 133 -8.19 22.31 -0.79
N GLN A 134 -8.59 23.36 -0.06
CA GLN A 134 -9.71 23.23 0.87
C GLN A 134 -10.97 22.71 0.20
N GLY A 135 -11.67 21.82 0.90
CA GLY A 135 -12.90 21.20 0.46
C GLY A 135 -13.49 20.29 1.54
N THR A 136 -14.65 19.74 1.24
CA THR A 136 -15.39 18.79 2.09
C THR A 136 -15.17 17.36 1.59
N CYS A 137 -14.85 16.46 2.50
CA CYS A 137 -14.69 15.04 2.23
C CYS A 137 -16.05 14.36 2.26
N VAL A 138 -16.48 13.81 1.12
CA VAL A 138 -17.82 13.23 0.96
C VAL A 138 -17.84 11.76 1.34
N GLU A 139 -17.10 10.94 0.60
CA GLU A 139 -17.08 9.49 0.78
C GLU A 139 -15.76 8.88 0.33
N SER A 140 -15.39 7.75 0.96
CA SER A 140 -14.29 6.91 0.51
C SER A 140 -14.81 5.76 -0.34
N VAL A 141 -14.30 5.63 -1.56
CA VAL A 141 -14.68 4.59 -2.52
C VAL A 141 -13.51 3.61 -2.67
N ALA A 142 -13.81 2.32 -2.79
CA ALA A 142 -12.80 1.33 -3.16
C ALA A 142 -13.06 0.88 -4.59
N SER A 143 -11.99 0.70 -5.37
CA SER A 143 -12.07 0.09 -6.68
C SER A 143 -12.53 -1.36 -6.59
N GLU A 144 -13.02 -1.90 -7.71
CA GLU A 144 -13.26 -3.33 -7.81
C GLU A 144 -11.93 -4.10 -7.64
N PRO A 145 -11.96 -5.25 -6.95
CA PRO A 145 -10.77 -6.06 -6.73
C PRO A 145 -10.36 -6.79 -8.01
N VAL A 146 -9.09 -6.63 -8.39
CA VAL A 146 -8.47 -7.33 -9.53
C VAL A 146 -7.56 -8.42 -8.97
N CYS A 147 -7.85 -9.68 -9.29
CA CYS A 147 -7.10 -10.83 -8.79
C CYS A 147 -6.21 -11.43 -9.88
N GLU A 148 -4.94 -11.64 -9.54
CA GLU A 148 -3.97 -12.34 -10.36
C GLU A 148 -3.82 -13.77 -9.85
N ALA A 149 -3.95 -14.74 -10.76
CA ALA A 149 -3.70 -16.14 -10.46
C ALA A 149 -2.21 -16.36 -10.18
N PRO A 150 -1.87 -17.32 -9.29
CA PRO A 150 -0.50 -17.67 -9.03
C PRO A 150 0.22 -18.04 -10.32
N LYS A 151 1.34 -17.36 -10.59
CA LYS A 151 2.27 -17.80 -11.63
C LYS A 151 2.98 -19.04 -11.10
N VAL A 152 2.58 -20.20 -11.60
CA VAL A 152 3.40 -21.40 -11.46
C VAL A 152 4.65 -21.14 -12.29
N GLU A 153 5.79 -20.92 -11.63
CA GLU A 153 7.08 -21.03 -12.31
C GLU A 153 7.18 -22.48 -12.77
N GLU A 154 6.92 -22.73 -14.06
CA GLU A 154 7.32 -24.00 -14.68
C GLU A 154 8.81 -24.14 -14.44
N GLU A 155 9.18 -25.12 -13.59
CA GLU A 155 10.55 -25.59 -13.46
C GLU A 155 11.09 -25.82 -14.87
N ALA A 156 12.10 -25.04 -15.25
CA ALA A 156 12.87 -25.26 -16.44
C ALA A 156 13.45 -26.68 -16.40
N LYS A 157 12.79 -27.61 -17.08
CA LYS A 157 13.41 -28.86 -17.53
C LYS A 157 14.46 -28.50 -18.57
N ASP A 158 15.68 -28.29 -18.07
CA ASP A 158 16.91 -28.48 -18.82
C ASP A 158 16.99 -29.95 -19.25
N GLU A 159 16.65 -30.25 -20.51
CA GLU A 159 17.27 -31.35 -21.25
C GLU A 159 17.48 -30.91 -22.70
N GLY A 160 18.75 -30.69 -23.03
CA GLY A 160 19.21 -30.41 -24.38
C GLY A 160 18.88 -31.56 -25.35
N GLY A 161 18.45 -31.20 -26.56
CA GLY A 161 18.10 -32.16 -27.59
C GLY A 161 18.06 -31.55 -28.99
N LYS A 162 19.20 -30.99 -29.41
CA LYS A 162 19.52 -30.53 -30.78
C LYS A 162 19.06 -31.54 -31.86
N LYS A 163 18.28 -31.09 -32.85
CA LYS A 163 18.47 -31.49 -34.26
C LYS A 163 17.87 -30.50 -35.26
N GLU A 164 18.78 -29.91 -36.03
CA GLU A 164 18.59 -29.14 -37.25
C GLU A 164 17.92 -29.94 -38.37
N ALA A 165 17.12 -29.25 -39.19
CA ALA A 165 17.01 -29.29 -40.66
C ALA A 165 15.61 -28.75 -41.03
N GLY A 166 15.36 -27.69 -41.79
CA GLY A 166 16.15 -27.02 -42.82
C GLY A 166 15.36 -27.03 -44.15
N LYS A 167 14.68 -25.92 -44.49
CA LYS A 167 14.37 -25.42 -45.87
C LYS A 167 13.34 -24.27 -45.78
N LYS A 168 13.65 -22.99 -46.07
CA LYS A 168 14.07 -22.30 -47.32
C LYS A 168 12.88 -21.83 -48.19
N GLY A 169 12.84 -20.51 -48.44
CA GLY A 169 11.96 -19.77 -49.37
C GLY A 169 11.35 -18.55 -48.66
N GLU A 170 11.87 -17.32 -48.68
CA GLU A 170 12.38 -16.43 -49.75
C GLU A 170 11.29 -15.86 -50.69
N GLY A 171 11.16 -14.53 -50.67
CA GLY A 171 10.48 -13.67 -51.67
C GLY A 171 8.95 -13.55 -51.52
N ASP A 172 8.28 -12.43 -51.78
CA ASP A 172 8.68 -11.22 -52.49
C ASP A 172 7.66 -10.08 -52.25
N LYS A 173 8.13 -8.85 -52.47
CA LYS A 173 7.42 -7.57 -52.48
C LYS A 173 6.29 -7.54 -53.54
N LYS A 174 5.16 -6.85 -53.27
CA LYS A 174 4.65 -5.74 -54.13
C LYS A 174 3.32 -5.12 -53.69
N LYS A 175 3.33 -3.78 -53.66
CA LYS A 175 2.33 -2.83 -54.17
C LYS A 175 0.85 -3.23 -54.11
N LYS A 176 0.07 -2.43 -53.38
CA LYS A 176 -0.74 -1.39 -54.04
C LYS A 176 -0.99 -0.23 -53.10
#